data_AF-A0A949BVY2-F1
#
_entry.id   AF-A0A949BVY2-F1
#
_cell.length_a   1.000
_cell.length_b   1.000
_cell.length_c   1.000
_cell.angle_alpha   90.00
_cell.angle_beta   90.00
_cell.angle_gamma   90.00
#
_symmetry.space_group_name_H-M   'P 1'
#
loop_
_entity.id
_entity.type
_entity.pdbx_description
1 polymer ?
#
loop_
_entity_poly.entity_id
_entity_poly.type
_entity_poly.pdbx_seq_one_letter_code
_entity_poly.pdbx_strand_id
1 'polypeptide(L)'
;MVKILEDNKIYFDFSCEPGRFLKEGDNLVSDWRGAPESHYRMSYNNRCKPGDSRVWEIPVGTSKGKYLYFEKSNMAELEKITLDLKERSVENRGDLVVSVLSHTYEYESPETIRGIEEKLLLLKKYGTFINLNELEKFLS
;
A
#
# COMPACT_ATOMS: atom_id res chain seq x y z
N MET A 1 -3.55 12.58 14.49
CA MET A 1 -3.34 11.17 14.12
C MET A 1 -1.88 10.77 14.26
N VAL A 2 -0.95 11.32 13.46
CA VAL A 2 0.49 10.94 13.49
C VAL A 2 1.07 10.92 14.91
N LYS A 3 0.88 12.00 15.68
CA LYS A 3 1.30 12.07 17.08
C LYS A 3 0.71 10.96 17.96
N ILE A 4 -0.56 10.59 17.75
CA ILE A 4 -1.23 9.52 18.50
C ILE A 4 -0.56 8.18 18.19
N LEU A 5 -0.23 7.91 16.93
CA LEU A 5 0.47 6.68 16.55
C LEU A 5 1.85 6.59 17.22
N GLU A 6 2.65 7.66 17.16
CA GLU A 6 3.97 7.70 17.80
C GLU A 6 3.91 7.58 19.32
N ASP A 7 2.99 8.31 19.97
CA ASP A 7 2.81 8.27 21.43
C ASP A 7 2.43 6.83 21.89
N ASN A 8 1.87 6.00 20.99
CA ASN A 8 1.54 4.59 21.21
C ASN A 8 2.54 3.61 20.58
N LYS A 9 3.72 4.08 20.13
CA LYS A 9 4.78 3.26 19.52
C LYS A 9 4.35 2.52 18.25
N ILE A 10 3.43 3.08 17.48
CA ILE A 10 3.03 2.61 16.17
C ILE A 10 3.80 3.43 15.12
N TYR A 11 4.69 2.77 14.38
CA TYR A 11 5.61 3.42 13.44
C TYR A 11 5.35 3.09 11.97
N PHE A 12 4.37 2.23 11.70
CA PHE A 12 3.96 1.87 10.34
C PHE A 12 2.45 2.01 10.21
N ASP A 13 2.03 2.71 9.16
CA ASP A 13 0.65 2.84 8.75
C ASP A 13 0.51 2.33 7.31
N PHE A 14 -0.62 1.69 7.02
CA PHE A 14 -0.90 1.02 5.74
C PHE A 14 -2.27 1.45 5.19
N SER A 15 -2.80 2.59 5.66
CA SER A 15 -4.16 3.04 5.36
C SER A 15 -4.26 3.94 4.13
N CYS A 16 -3.13 4.39 3.57
CA CYS A 16 -3.11 5.27 2.42
C CYS A 16 -3.46 4.53 1.13
N GLU A 17 -4.54 4.96 0.51
CA GLU A 17 -4.86 4.68 -0.89
C GLU A 17 -4.58 5.95 -1.70
N PRO A 18 -3.40 6.09 -2.34
CA PRO A 18 -3.00 7.35 -2.98
C PRO A 18 -4.04 7.83 -3.99
N GLY A 19 -4.40 9.11 -3.91
CA GLY A 19 -5.40 9.72 -4.78
C GLY A 19 -6.86 9.50 -4.36
N ARG A 20 -7.14 8.66 -3.35
CA ARG A 20 -8.51 8.45 -2.87
C ARG A 20 -9.11 9.70 -2.24
N PHE A 21 -10.37 9.95 -2.56
CA PHE A 21 -11.23 10.91 -1.89
C PHE A 21 -12.61 10.27 -1.67
N LEU A 22 -12.99 10.09 -0.41
CA LEU A 22 -14.26 9.49 -0.01
C LEU A 22 -14.98 10.41 0.97
N LYS A 23 -16.21 10.77 0.60
CA LYS A 23 -17.20 11.43 1.46
C LYS A 23 -18.42 10.54 1.63
N GLU A 24 -18.96 10.51 2.83
CA GLU A 24 -20.24 9.87 3.14
C GLU A 24 -21.18 10.93 3.72
N GLY A 25 -22.16 11.34 2.91
CA GLY A 25 -22.92 12.56 3.17
C GLY A 25 -22.00 13.78 3.22
N ASP A 26 -22.10 14.54 4.31
CA ASP A 26 -21.26 15.72 4.55
C ASP A 26 -19.93 15.40 5.24
N ASN A 27 -19.73 14.15 5.68
CA ASN A 27 -18.53 13.74 6.40
C ASN A 27 -17.42 13.33 5.44
N LEU A 28 -16.22 13.89 5.66
CA LEU A 28 -15.01 13.41 5.00
C LEU A 28 -14.55 12.12 5.68
N VAL A 29 -14.61 11.00 4.95
CA VAL A 29 -14.19 9.68 5.45
C VAL A 29 -12.70 9.46 5.17
N SER A 30 -12.25 9.80 3.97
CA SER A 30 -10.86 9.61 3.58
C SER A 30 -10.44 10.63 2.52
N ASP A 31 -9.31 11.29 2.73
CA ASP A 31 -8.66 12.13 1.72
C ASP A 31 -7.17 11.82 1.69
N TRP A 32 -6.73 11.20 0.60
CA TRP A 32 -5.36 10.83 0.29
C TRP A 32 -4.89 11.48 -1.01
N ARG A 33 -5.59 12.53 -1.46
CA ARG A 33 -5.19 13.27 -2.66
C ARG A 33 -3.84 13.92 -2.45
N GLY A 34 -2.92 13.64 -3.37
CA GLY A 34 -1.55 14.14 -3.32
C GLY A 34 -0.64 13.45 -2.29
N ALA A 35 -1.06 12.30 -1.76
CA ALA A 35 -0.17 11.38 -1.05
C ALA A 35 0.84 10.75 -2.03
N PRO A 36 2.09 10.52 -1.60
CA PRO A 36 3.06 9.76 -2.38
C PRO A 36 2.56 8.35 -2.73
N GLU A 37 2.99 7.85 -3.89
CA GLU A 37 2.66 6.50 -4.37
C GLU A 37 3.65 5.42 -3.89
N SER A 38 4.66 5.81 -3.11
CA SER A 38 5.56 4.91 -2.39
C SER A 38 5.72 5.37 -0.95
N HIS A 39 6.39 4.55 -0.15
CA HIS A 39 6.65 4.79 1.27
C HIS A 39 7.20 6.20 1.56
N TYR A 40 6.75 6.79 2.66
CA TYR A 40 7.21 8.10 3.11
C TYR A 40 7.02 8.26 4.61
N ARG A 41 7.85 9.10 5.24
CA ARG A 41 7.59 9.56 6.61
C ARG A 41 6.48 10.57 6.58
N MET A 42 5.46 10.41 7.41
CA MET A 42 4.34 11.35 7.47
C MET A 42 4.76 12.71 8.03
N SER A 43 4.15 13.79 7.55
CA SER A 43 4.19 15.09 8.21
C SER A 43 3.19 15.17 9.35
N TYR A 44 3.59 15.79 10.48
CA TYR A 44 2.70 16.09 11.59
C TYR A 44 1.52 17.01 11.20
N ASN A 45 1.74 17.91 10.23
CA ASN A 45 0.74 18.88 9.81
C ASN A 45 -0.22 18.31 8.75
N ASN A 46 0.24 17.36 7.94
CA ASN A 46 -0.56 16.73 6.92
C ASN A 46 -0.05 15.31 6.65
N ARG A 47 -0.80 14.31 7.11
CA ARG A 47 -0.43 12.90 6.94
C ARG A 47 -0.24 12.47 5.49
N CYS A 48 -0.83 13.19 4.52
CA CYS A 48 -0.73 12.90 3.09
C CYS A 48 0.52 13.51 2.45
N LYS A 49 1.47 14.04 3.23
CA LYS A 49 2.69 14.67 2.73
C LYS A 49 3.92 14.10 3.44
N PRO A 50 5.06 14.01 2.73
CA PRO A 50 6.34 13.72 3.35
C PRO A 50 6.65 14.70 4.48
N GLY A 51 7.28 14.19 5.54
CA GLY A 51 7.70 14.96 6.70
C GLY A 51 8.75 14.22 7.52
N ASP A 52 8.86 14.61 8.79
CA ASP A 52 9.95 14.23 9.69
C ASP A 52 9.50 13.38 10.89
N SER A 53 8.24 12.92 10.90
CA SER A 53 7.78 11.98 11.92
C SER A 53 8.51 10.62 11.82
N ARG A 54 8.37 9.82 12.86
CA ARG A 54 8.82 8.43 12.94
C ARG A 54 7.81 7.45 12.35
N VAL A 55 6.64 7.92 11.90
CA VAL A 55 5.62 7.08 11.29
C VAL A 55 5.85 7.01 9.79
N TRP A 56 6.13 5.81 9.30
CA TRP A 56 6.16 5.49 7.90
C TRP A 56 4.76 5.13 7.41
N GLU A 57 4.31 5.78 6.35
CA GLU A 57 3.19 5.30 5.55
C GLU A 57 3.71 4.36 4.48
N ILE A 58 3.10 3.20 4.32
CA ILE A 58 3.33 2.26 3.23
C ILE A 58 2.04 2.16 2.39
N PRO A 59 1.91 3.01 1.35
CA PRO A 59 0.65 3.13 0.62
C PRO A 59 0.31 1.86 -0.13
N VAL A 60 -0.98 1.64 -0.36
CA VAL A 60 -1.47 0.56 -1.21
C VAL A 60 -0.96 0.77 -2.63
N GLY A 61 -0.41 -0.29 -3.22
CA GLY A 61 0.05 -0.25 -4.61
C GLY A 61 -1.09 0.20 -5.52
N THR A 62 -0.86 1.17 -6.39
CA THR A 62 -1.91 1.71 -7.26
C THR A 62 -1.38 2.01 -8.64
N SER A 63 -2.20 1.82 -9.66
CA SER A 63 -1.93 2.25 -11.04
C SER A 63 -3.21 2.74 -11.68
N LYS A 64 -3.19 3.96 -12.23
CA LYS A 64 -4.31 4.56 -12.98
C LYS A 64 -5.65 4.48 -12.22
N GLY A 65 -5.63 4.72 -10.90
CA GLY A 65 -6.81 4.69 -10.04
C GLY A 65 -7.32 3.30 -9.65
N LYS A 66 -6.57 2.24 -9.97
CA LYS A 66 -6.81 0.86 -9.53
C LYS A 66 -5.81 0.49 -8.44
N TYR A 67 -6.27 -0.27 -7.45
CA TYR A 67 -5.48 -0.61 -6.28
C TYR A 67 -5.10 -2.09 -6.29
N LEU A 68 -3.93 -2.39 -5.75
CA LEU A 68 -3.39 -3.73 -5.61
C LEU A 68 -4.10 -4.42 -4.45
N TYR A 69 -5.28 -4.95 -4.77
CA TYR A 69 -6.24 -5.47 -3.81
C TYR A 69 -6.78 -6.80 -4.33
N PHE A 70 -6.46 -7.89 -3.62
CA PHE A 70 -6.80 -9.24 -4.07
C PHE A 70 -8.29 -9.44 -4.31
N GLU A 71 -9.16 -8.96 -3.44
CA GLU A 71 -10.61 -9.18 -3.59
C GLU A 71 -11.22 -8.49 -4.81
N LYS A 72 -10.70 -7.31 -5.13
CA LYS A 72 -11.32 -6.42 -6.12
C LYS A 72 -10.71 -6.57 -7.51
N SER A 73 -9.55 -7.19 -7.61
CA SER A 73 -8.77 -7.28 -8.84
C SER A 73 -8.68 -8.72 -9.33
N ASN A 74 -8.96 -8.91 -10.62
CA ASN A 74 -8.65 -10.15 -11.33
C ASN A 74 -7.15 -10.22 -11.70
N MET A 75 -6.69 -11.39 -12.18
CA MET A 75 -5.28 -11.61 -12.53
C MET A 75 -4.73 -10.61 -13.54
N ALA A 76 -5.49 -10.26 -14.58
CA ALA A 76 -5.05 -9.31 -15.60
C ALA A 76 -4.94 -7.88 -15.05
N GLU A 77 -5.83 -7.49 -14.12
CA GLU A 77 -5.73 -6.20 -13.45
C GLU A 77 -4.52 -6.15 -12.52
N LEU A 78 -4.30 -7.19 -11.71
CA LEU A 78 -3.12 -7.29 -10.84
C LEU A 78 -1.83 -7.26 -11.64
N GLU A 79 -1.77 -7.97 -12.77
CA GLU A 79 -0.58 -7.98 -13.64
C GLU A 79 -0.29 -6.58 -14.18
N LYS A 80 -1.31 -5.86 -14.67
CA LYS A 80 -1.14 -4.48 -15.15
C LYS A 80 -0.65 -3.53 -14.07
N ILE A 81 -1.26 -3.58 -12.88
CA ILE A 81 -0.86 -2.72 -11.76
C ILE A 81 0.59 -3.02 -11.37
N THR A 82 0.95 -4.30 -11.29
CA THR A 82 2.28 -4.73 -10.81
C THR A 82 3.37 -4.43 -11.83
N LEU A 83 3.08 -4.59 -13.12
CA LEU A 83 4.00 -4.22 -14.19
C LEU A 83 4.28 -2.71 -14.16
N ASP A 84 3.25 -1.88 -14.02
CA ASP A 84 3.38 -0.43 -13.93
C ASP A 84 4.16 0.01 -12.67
N LEU A 85 3.93 -0.64 -11.53
CA LEU A 85 4.74 -0.42 -10.31
C LEU A 85 6.21 -0.78 -10.54
N LYS A 86 6.47 -1.90 -11.24
CA LYS A 86 7.82 -2.33 -11.59
C LYS A 86 8.50 -1.31 -12.49
N GLU A 87 7.83 -0.85 -13.54
CA GLU A 87 8.33 0.18 -14.46
C GLU A 87 8.67 1.47 -13.69
N ARG A 88 7.78 1.96 -12.83
CA ARG A 88 8.03 3.15 -12.00
C ARG A 88 9.20 2.98 -11.03
N SER A 89 9.41 1.79 -10.45
CA SER A 89 10.59 1.54 -9.59
C SER A 89 11.90 1.70 -10.36
N VAL A 90 11.92 1.25 -11.62
CA VAL A 90 13.10 1.37 -12.50
C VAL A 90 13.32 2.83 -12.89
N GLU A 91 12.26 3.54 -13.29
CA GLU A 91 12.33 4.94 -13.72
C GLU A 91 12.80 5.88 -12.60
N ASN A 92 12.28 5.71 -11.39
CA ASN A 92 12.59 6.57 -10.26
C ASN A 92 13.96 6.25 -9.60
N ARG A 93 14.69 5.25 -10.11
CA ARG A 93 15.97 4.76 -9.55
C ARG A 93 15.90 4.51 -8.04
N GLY A 94 14.73 4.10 -7.57
CA GLY A 94 14.42 3.98 -6.15
C GLY A 94 13.55 2.77 -5.94
N ASP A 95 13.78 2.09 -4.83
CA ASP A 95 12.98 0.96 -4.44
C ASP A 95 11.58 1.43 -4.05
N LEU A 96 10.60 0.92 -4.80
CA LEU A 96 9.20 1.22 -4.57
C LEU A 96 8.63 0.19 -3.60
N VAL A 97 8.37 0.64 -2.38
CA VAL A 97 7.69 -0.16 -1.36
C VAL A 97 6.22 0.25 -1.29
N VAL A 98 5.34 -0.74 -1.42
CA VAL A 98 3.88 -0.59 -1.36
C VAL A 98 3.26 -1.77 -0.62
N SER A 99 2.03 -1.60 -0.14
CA SER A 99 1.24 -2.65 0.47
C SER A 99 0.29 -3.33 -0.52
N VAL A 100 -0.03 -4.57 -0.22
CA VAL A 100 -1.03 -5.39 -0.91
C VAL A 100 -2.17 -5.64 0.07
N LEU A 101 -3.40 -5.31 -0.32
CA LEU A 101 -4.59 -5.48 0.52
C LEU A 101 -5.29 -6.81 0.25
N SER A 102 -5.71 -7.49 1.31
CA SER A 102 -6.56 -8.69 1.32
C SER A 102 -7.24 -8.79 2.70
N HIS A 103 -8.52 -9.16 2.75
CA HIS A 103 -9.27 -9.41 3.99
C HIS A 103 -9.39 -10.91 4.28
N THR A 104 -9.57 -11.21 5.56
CA THR A 104 -9.50 -12.57 6.11
C THR A 104 -10.63 -13.50 5.68
N TYR A 105 -11.77 -12.99 5.21
CA TYR A 105 -12.85 -13.84 4.67
C TYR A 105 -12.47 -14.54 3.35
N GLU A 106 -11.37 -14.14 2.70
CA GLU A 106 -10.87 -14.82 1.50
C GLU A 106 -10.19 -16.18 1.82
N TYR A 107 -9.92 -16.50 3.08
CA TYR A 107 -9.18 -17.72 3.44
C TYR A 107 -10.08 -18.86 3.91
N GLU A 108 -11.38 -18.76 3.63
CA GLU A 108 -12.38 -19.70 4.15
C GLU A 108 -12.60 -20.92 3.25
N SER A 109 -12.25 -20.85 1.95
CA SER A 109 -12.41 -21.98 1.02
C SER A 109 -11.10 -22.36 0.29
N PRO A 110 -10.88 -23.66 -0.02
CA PRO A 110 -9.72 -24.11 -0.80
C PRO A 110 -9.59 -23.43 -2.16
N GLU A 111 -10.69 -23.13 -2.84
CA GLU A 111 -10.70 -22.44 -4.14
C GLU A 111 -10.16 -21.01 -4.00
N THR A 112 -10.57 -20.32 -2.93
CA THR A 112 -10.15 -18.93 -2.69
C THR A 112 -8.68 -18.89 -2.27
N ILE A 113 -8.23 -19.83 -1.42
CA ILE A 113 -6.82 -20.00 -1.06
C ILE A 113 -5.98 -20.20 -2.33
N ARG A 114 -6.38 -21.11 -3.23
CA ARG A 114 -5.66 -21.33 -4.50
C ARG A 114 -5.61 -20.06 -5.35
N GLY A 115 -6.71 -19.32 -5.43
CA GLY A 115 -6.74 -18.04 -6.13
C GLY A 115 -5.76 -17.01 -5.54
N ILE A 116 -5.62 -16.96 -4.22
CA ILE A 116 -4.64 -16.09 -3.53
C ILE A 116 -3.22 -16.57 -3.82
N GLU A 117 -2.95 -17.87 -3.78
CA GLU A 117 -1.64 -18.44 -4.13
C GLU A 117 -1.22 -18.06 -5.55
N GLU A 118 -2.12 -18.17 -6.53
CA GLU A 118 -1.88 -17.77 -7.91
C GLU A 118 -1.57 -16.27 -8.03
N LYS A 119 -2.32 -15.42 -7.33
CA LYS A 119 -2.07 -13.97 -7.27
C LYS A 119 -0.71 -13.67 -6.64
N LEU A 120 -0.35 -14.32 -5.53
CA LEU A 120 0.96 -14.16 -4.89
C LEU A 120 2.09 -14.60 -5.82
N LEU A 121 1.93 -15.71 -6.54
CA LEU A 121 2.91 -16.17 -7.53
C LEU A 121 3.09 -15.17 -8.68
N LEU A 122 2.01 -14.55 -9.16
CA LEU A 122 2.08 -13.48 -10.14
C LEU A 122 2.90 -12.29 -9.61
N LEU A 123 2.59 -11.80 -8.40
CA LEU A 123 3.29 -10.65 -7.82
C LEU A 123 4.78 -10.91 -7.61
N LYS A 124 5.16 -12.14 -7.19
CA LYS A 124 6.56 -12.56 -7.02
C LYS A 124 7.39 -12.55 -8.31
N LYS A 125 6.75 -12.54 -9.49
CA LYS A 125 7.47 -12.39 -10.77
C LYS A 125 8.03 -10.98 -10.96
N TYR A 126 7.40 -9.99 -10.35
CA TYR A 126 7.70 -8.57 -10.58
C TYR A 126 8.34 -7.88 -9.37
N GLY A 127 8.16 -8.42 -8.16
CA GLY A 127 8.68 -7.85 -6.93
C GLY A 127 9.02 -8.88 -5.85
N THR A 128 9.46 -8.38 -4.69
CA THR A 128 9.80 -9.20 -3.52
C THR A 128 8.84 -8.85 -2.38
N PHE A 129 8.29 -9.88 -1.73
CA PHE A 129 7.53 -9.69 -0.50
C PHE A 129 8.48 -9.61 0.68
N ILE A 130 8.25 -8.62 1.55
CA ILE A 130 8.98 -8.42 2.79
C ILE A 130 7.99 -8.33 3.95
N ASN A 131 8.39 -8.83 5.12
CA ASN A 131 7.65 -8.64 6.36
C ASN A 131 8.04 -7.33 7.06
N LEU A 132 7.39 -7.02 8.19
CA LEU A 132 7.66 -5.78 8.94
C LEU A 132 9.11 -5.65 9.43
N ASN A 133 9.75 -6.74 9.85
CA ASN A 133 11.14 -6.70 10.33
C ASN A 133 12.11 -6.43 9.18
N GLU A 134 11.83 -6.98 8.00
CA GLU A 134 12.61 -6.72 6.78
C GLU A 134 12.38 -5.29 6.30
N LEU A 135 11.14 -4.80 6.37
CA LEU A 135 10.80 -3.42 6.05
C LEU A 135 11.51 -2.42 6.97
N GLU A 136 11.55 -2.68 8.28
CA GLU A 136 12.26 -1.82 9.23
C GLU A 136 13.75 -1.73 8.91
N LYS A 137 14.38 -2.86 8.56
CA LYS A 137 15.77 -2.90 8.10
C LYS A 137 15.98 -2.19 6.76
N PHE A 138 14.99 -2.25 5.88
CA PHE A 138 15.04 -1.60 4.58
C PHE A 138 14.95 -0.06 4.70
N LEU A 139 14.24 0.44 5.70
CA LEU A 139 13.98 1.87 5.92
C LEU A 139 14.89 2.53 6.98
N SER A 140 15.83 1.78 7.57
CA SER A 140 16.80 2.28 8.57
C SER A 140 18.11 2.72 7.95
#